data_AF-A0AAV0WJR8-F1
#
_entry.id   AF-A0AAV0WJR8-F1
#
_cell.length_a   1.000
_cell.length_b   1.000
_cell.length_c   1.000
_cell.angle_alpha   90.00
_cell.angle_beta   90.00
_cell.angle_gamma   90.00
#
_symmetry.space_group_name_H-M   'P 1'
#
loop_
_entity.id
_entity.type
_entity.pdbx_description
1 polymer ?
#
loop_
_entity_poly.entity_id
_entity_poly.type
_entity_poly.pdbx_seq_one_letter_code
_entity_poly.pdbx_strand_id
1 'polypeptide(L)'
;MLDMNTKEFKLKINDFANYYQIKDLESEAELWYNIWKEKKLAKSKLSDMEMSEVVEETDIFFPKIKQALHISLAQPCTTSTIERSFSTLRRVYLVAFNDDGKPSEW
;
A
#
# COMPACT_ATOMS: atom_id res chain seq x y z
N MET A 1 4.75 9.75 11.65
CA MET A 1 3.29 9.68 11.42
C MET A 1 2.49 10.71 12.22
N LEU A 2 3.06 11.34 13.28
CA LEU A 2 2.33 12.15 14.26
C LEU A 2 2.26 13.67 13.98
N ASP A 3 2.98 14.20 12.98
CA ASP A 3 2.98 15.65 12.65
C ASP A 3 2.47 15.94 11.24
N MET A 4 1.76 14.98 10.61
CA MET A 4 1.24 15.20 9.27
C MET A 4 0.00 16.09 9.33
N ASN A 5 0.03 17.22 8.62
CA ASN A 5 -1.10 18.14 8.61
C ASN A 5 -2.30 17.52 7.86
N THR A 6 -3.53 17.86 8.23
CA THR A 6 -4.75 17.34 7.58
C THR A 6 -4.73 17.59 6.06
N LYS A 7 -4.16 18.72 5.61
CA LYS A 7 -4.02 19.03 4.18
C LYS A 7 -3.07 18.08 3.47
N GLU A 8 -1.93 17.74 4.09
CA GLU A 8 -0.95 16.81 3.52
C GLU A 8 -1.50 15.38 3.49
N PHE A 9 -2.26 14.99 4.53
CA PHE A 9 -2.95 13.71 4.55
C PHE A 9 -3.93 13.57 3.37
N LYS A 10 -4.76 14.60 3.12
CA LYS A 10 -5.70 14.60 1.99
C LYS A 10 -5.00 14.47 0.64
N LEU A 11 -3.90 15.21 0.43
CA LEU A 11 -3.12 15.10 -0.81
C LEU A 11 -2.62 13.67 -1.03
N LYS A 12 -1.99 13.07 -0.02
CA LYS A 12 -1.48 11.69 -0.13
C LYS A 12 -2.58 10.65 -0.33
N ILE A 13 -3.71 10.81 0.34
CA ILE A 13 -4.86 9.92 0.15
C ILE A 13 -5.44 10.07 -1.24
N ASN A 14 -5.50 11.28 -1.78
CA ASN A 14 -5.97 11.50 -3.14
C ASN A 14 -5.02 10.86 -4.17
N ASP A 15 -3.70 11.04 -4.00
CA ASP A 15 -2.70 10.37 -4.85
C ASP A 15 -2.83 8.85 -4.80
N PHE A 16 -3.00 8.29 -3.60
CA PHE A 16 -3.21 6.85 -3.39
C PHE A 16 -4.52 6.36 -4.03
N ALA A 17 -5.62 7.10 -3.82
CA ALA A 17 -6.93 6.79 -4.39
C ALA A 17 -6.89 6.81 -5.91
N ASN A 18 -6.20 7.78 -6.51
CA ASN A 18 -6.04 7.88 -7.96
C ASN A 18 -5.19 6.75 -8.52
N TYR A 19 -4.09 6.39 -7.84
CA TYR A 19 -3.21 5.32 -8.28
C TYR A 19 -3.90 3.95 -8.26
N TYR A 20 -4.58 3.63 -7.15
CA TYR A 20 -5.28 2.34 -6.97
C TYR A 20 -6.74 2.36 -7.44
N GLN A 21 -7.21 3.48 -8.00
CA GLN A 21 -8.57 3.68 -8.51
C GLN A 21 -9.68 3.40 -7.47
N ILE A 22 -9.44 3.78 -6.21
CA ILE A 22 -10.38 3.59 -5.11
C ILE A 22 -11.33 4.80 -5.04
N LYS A 23 -12.57 4.62 -5.48
CA LYS A 23 -13.60 5.68 -5.46
C LYS A 23 -13.98 6.05 -4.04
N ASP A 24 -14.23 7.33 -3.79
CA ASP A 24 -14.77 7.87 -2.53
C ASP A 24 -13.93 7.52 -1.28
N LEU A 25 -12.62 7.28 -1.44
CA LEU A 25 -11.70 7.03 -0.31
C LEU A 25 -11.47 8.30 0.52
N GLU A 26 -11.46 9.48 -0.10
CA GLU A 26 -11.12 10.74 0.57
C GLU A 26 -12.05 11.06 1.75
N SER A 27 -13.37 10.98 1.55
CA SER A 27 -14.37 11.28 2.57
C SER A 27 -14.28 10.32 3.74
N GLU A 28 -14.09 9.04 3.44
CA GLU A 28 -13.96 7.97 4.42
C GLU A 28 -12.64 8.07 5.21
N ALA A 29 -11.55 8.43 4.53
CA ALA A 29 -10.25 8.67 5.15
C ALA A 29 -10.26 9.90 6.06
N GLU A 30 -10.97 10.96 5.69
CA GLU A 30 -11.12 12.14 6.53
C GLU A 30 -11.89 11.83 7.83
N LEU A 31 -12.99 11.07 7.73
CA LEU A 31 -13.75 10.59 8.89
C LEU A 31 -12.88 9.72 9.80
N TRP A 32 -12.17 8.76 9.22
CA TRP A 32 -11.26 7.88 9.95
C TRP A 32 -10.17 8.70 10.66
N TYR A 33 -9.51 9.62 9.97
CA TYR A 33 -8.48 10.50 10.54
C TYR A 33 -9.00 11.31 11.74
N ASN A 34 -10.21 11.87 11.63
CA ASN A 34 -10.81 12.64 12.72
C ASN A 34 -11.11 11.77 13.95
N ILE A 35 -11.61 10.55 13.78
CA ILE A 35 -11.84 9.61 14.89
C ILE A 35 -10.52 9.30 15.60
N TRP A 36 -9.46 9.00 14.86
CA TRP A 36 -8.14 8.72 15.46
C TRP A 36 -7.55 9.93 16.17
N LYS A 37 -7.77 11.14 15.64
CA LYS A 37 -7.37 12.40 16.28
C LYS A 37 -8.15 12.65 17.57
N GLU A 38 -9.45 12.35 17.59
CA GLU A 38 -10.32 12.50 18.77
C GLU A 38 -10.06 11.46 19.85
N LYS A 39 -9.70 10.23 19.48
CA LYS A 39 -9.29 9.16 20.41
C LYS A 39 -8.10 9.56 21.30
N LYS A 40 -7.36 10.64 20.97
CA LYS A 40 -6.25 11.22 21.76
C LYS A 40 -5.35 10.14 22.38
N LEU A 41 -5.01 9.11 21.59
CA LEU A 41 -4.21 8.01 22.06
C LEU A 41 -2.85 8.55 22.55
N ALA A 42 -2.47 8.18 23.77
CA ALA A 42 -1.14 8.47 24.27
C ALA A 42 -0.12 7.85 23.30
N LYS A 43 0.97 8.56 22.99
CA LYS A 43 1.99 8.08 22.05
C LYS A 43 2.51 6.68 22.38
N SER A 44 2.56 6.32 23.67
CA SER A 44 2.93 4.97 24.13
C SER A 44 1.93 3.90 23.69
N LYS A 45 0.64 4.20 23.73
CA LYS A 45 -0.40 3.25 23.29
C LYS A 45 -0.45 3.09 21.78
N LEU A 46 0.06 4.08 21.04
CA LEU A 46 0.19 4.02 19.57
C LEU A 46 1.40 3.19 19.13
N SER A 47 2.49 3.16 19.92
CA SER A 47 3.67 2.34 19.63
C SER A 47 3.46 0.86 19.93
N ASP A 48 2.55 0.56 20.86
CA ASP A 48 2.25 -0.81 21.27
C ASP A 48 1.12 -1.44 20.44
N MET A 49 0.49 -0.66 19.55
CA MET A 49 -0.64 -1.11 18.75
C MET A 49 -0.17 -1.99 17.60
N GLU A 50 -0.73 -3.20 17.52
CA GLU A 50 -0.46 -4.10 16.42
C GLU A 50 -1.25 -3.69 15.17
N MET A 51 -0.68 -3.97 14.01
CA MET A 51 -1.33 -3.66 12.73
C MET A 51 -2.64 -4.44 12.53
N SER A 52 -2.76 -5.62 13.15
CA SER A 52 -3.99 -6.42 13.25
C SER A 52 -5.12 -5.64 13.92
N GLU A 53 -4.84 -4.99 15.05
CA GLU A 53 -5.82 -4.20 15.81
C GLU A 53 -6.30 -2.99 14.98
N VAL A 54 -5.39 -2.36 14.21
CA VAL A 54 -5.74 -1.25 13.32
C VAL A 54 -6.70 -1.70 12.20
N VAL A 55 -6.49 -2.89 11.65
CA VAL A 55 -7.36 -3.45 10.60
C VAL A 55 -8.72 -3.85 11.18
N GLU A 56 -8.77 -4.44 12.37
CA GLU A 56 -10.05 -4.81 13.03
C GLU A 56 -10.95 -3.59 13.29
N GLU A 57 -10.37 -2.46 13.69
CA GLU A 57 -11.11 -1.20 13.88
C GLU A 57 -11.71 -0.65 12.57
N THR A 58 -11.20 -1.06 11.40
CA THR A 58 -11.76 -0.67 10.10
C THR A 58 -12.91 -1.54 9.63
N ASP A 59 -13.08 -2.72 10.22
CA ASP A 59 -13.98 -3.75 9.69
C ASP A 59 -15.47 -3.38 9.82
N ILE A 60 -15.80 -2.48 10.75
CA ILE A 60 -17.18 -2.16 11.10
C ILE A 60 -17.76 -1.02 10.24
N PHE A 61 -16.97 0.02 9.93
CA PHE A 61 -17.47 1.25 9.31
C PHE A 61 -16.60 1.82 8.17
N PHE A 62 -15.44 1.21 7.88
CA PHE A 62 -14.47 1.80 6.94
C PHE A 62 -13.97 0.80 5.87
N PRO A 63 -14.86 0.30 4.98
CA PRO A 63 -14.50 -0.71 3.97
C PRO A 63 -13.41 -0.28 2.99
N LYS A 64 -13.35 1.01 2.61
CA LYS A 64 -12.32 1.52 1.69
C LYS A 64 -10.99 1.73 2.38
N ILE A 65 -11.01 2.13 3.66
CA ILE A 65 -9.79 2.18 4.46
C ILE A 65 -9.25 0.77 4.66
N LYS A 66 -10.12 -0.20 4.96
CA LYS A 66 -9.74 -1.62 5.00
C LYS A 66 -9.09 -2.07 3.69
N GLN A 67 -9.68 -1.73 2.54
CA GLN A 67 -9.08 -2.01 1.24
C GLN A 67 -7.70 -1.35 1.07
N ALA A 68 -7.56 -0.08 1.46
CA ALA A 68 -6.28 0.63 1.40
C ALA A 68 -5.21 0.02 2.33
N LEU A 69 -5.61 -0.42 3.53
CA LEU A 69 -4.73 -1.11 4.48
C LEU A 69 -4.29 -2.47 3.93
N HIS A 70 -5.20 -3.25 3.35
CA HIS A 70 -4.86 -4.51 2.69
C HIS A 70 -3.90 -4.31 1.52
N ILE A 71 -4.12 -3.30 0.67
CA ILE A 71 -3.20 -2.97 -0.43
C ILE A 71 -1.82 -2.61 0.12
N SER A 72 -1.78 -1.82 1.20
CA SER A 72 -0.55 -1.42 1.87
C SER A 72 0.19 -2.62 2.48
N LEU A 73 -0.54 -3.57 3.09
CA LEU A 73 0.01 -4.81 3.65
C LEU A 73 0.48 -5.80 2.57
N ALA A 74 -0.17 -5.78 1.41
CA ALA A 74 0.21 -6.59 0.26
C ALA A 74 1.43 -6.05 -0.48
N GLN A 75 1.90 -4.83 -0.16
CA GLN A 75 3.14 -4.32 -0.71
C GLN A 75 4.31 -5.15 -0.17
N PRO A 76 5.17 -5.72 -1.02
CA PRO A 76 6.32 -6.47 -0.54
C PRO A 76 7.25 -5.54 0.24
N CYS A 77 7.69 -5.96 1.43
CA CYS A 77 8.63 -5.19 2.26
C CYS A 77 9.99 -4.92 1.58
N THR A 78 10.26 -5.56 0.44
CA THR A 78 11.51 -5.40 -0.31
C THR A 78 11.25 -5.40 -1.82
N THR A 79 11.87 -4.49 -2.54
CA THR A 79 11.91 -4.41 -4.01
C THR A 79 12.50 -5.67 -4.67
N SER A 80 13.17 -6.53 -3.89
CA SER A 80 13.93 -7.70 -4.37
C SER A 80 13.07 -8.81 -4.98
N THR A 81 11.81 -8.99 -4.54
CA THR A 81 10.93 -10.03 -5.10
C THR A 81 10.52 -9.74 -6.55
N ILE A 82 10.34 -8.45 -6.87
CA ILE A 82 10.04 -7.99 -8.22
C ILE A 82 11.29 -8.12 -9.10
N GLU A 83 12.46 -7.73 -8.60
CA GLU A 83 13.75 -7.90 -9.29
C GLU A 83 14.08 -9.36 -9.60
N ARG A 84 13.79 -10.29 -8.68
CA ARG A 84 14.01 -11.74 -8.91
C ARG A 84 13.11 -12.26 -10.03
N SER A 85 11.88 -11.79 -10.12
CA SER A 85 10.94 -12.15 -11.20
C SER A 85 11.43 -11.62 -12.55
N PHE A 86 11.85 -10.35 -12.63
CA PHE A 86 12.40 -9.77 -13.86
C PHE A 86 13.74 -10.38 -14.26
N SER A 87 14.62 -10.72 -13.32
CA SER A 87 15.90 -11.39 -13.59
C SER A 87 15.68 -12.79 -14.18
N THR A 88 14.68 -13.52 -13.67
CA THR A 88 14.31 -14.84 -14.18
C THR A 88 13.70 -14.73 -15.59
N LEU A 89 12.78 -13.78 -15.80
CA LEU A 89 12.20 -13.51 -17.12
C LEU A 89 13.26 -13.09 -18.15
N ARG A 90 14.21 -12.23 -17.74
CA ARG A 90 15.35 -11.83 -18.57
C ARG A 90 16.26 -13.02 -18.90
N ARG A 91 16.50 -13.92 -17.95
CA ARG A 91 17.26 -15.15 -18.21
C ARG A 91 16.54 -16.09 -19.17
N VAL A 92 15.24 -16.29 -19.01
CA VAL A 92 14.44 -17.11 -19.94
C VAL A 92 14.43 -16.48 -21.33
N TYR A 93 14.27 -15.16 -21.42
CA TYR A 93 14.37 -14.44 -22.69
C TYR A 93 15.75 -14.61 -23.34
N LEU A 94 16.84 -14.44 -22.59
CA LEU A 94 18.21 -14.62 -23.10
C LEU A 94 18.54 -16.08 -23.48
N VAL A 95 17.89 -17.06 -22.85
CA VAL A 95 18.07 -18.48 -23.20
C VAL A 95 17.23 -18.83 -24.43
N ALA A 96 16.04 -18.27 -24.57
CA ALA A 96 15.13 -18.55 -25.68
C ALA A 96 15.41 -17.69 -26.92
N PHE A 97 16.11 -16.58 -26.78
CA PHE A 97 16.39 -15.63 -27.85
C PHE A 97 17.85 -15.14 -27.78
N ASN A 98 18.51 -15.14 -28.93
CA ASN A 98 19.84 -14.57 -29.10
C ASN A 98 19.80 -13.03 -29.05
N ASP A 99 20.95 -12.37 -28.94
CA ASP A 99 21.08 -10.90 -28.86
C ASP A 99 20.48 -10.16 -30.08
N ASP A 100 20.21 -10.87 -31.19
CA ASP A 100 19.54 -10.38 -32.39
C ASP A 100 18.00 -10.55 -32.37
N GLY A 101 17.44 -11.03 -31.25
CA GLY A 101 16.00 -11.22 -31.05
C GLY A 101 15.43 -12.45 -31.75
N LYS A 102 16.27 -13.33 -32.32
CA LYS A 102 15.84 -14.57 -32.95
C LYS A 102 15.82 -15.72 -31.95
N PRO A 103 14.92 -16.70 -32.12
CA PRO A 103 14.89 -17.87 -31.26
C PRO A 103 16.25 -18.58 -31.26
N SER A 104 16.72 -19.02 -30.09
CA SER A 104 17.90 -19.88 -30.00
C SER A 104 17.55 -21.25 -30.62
N GLU A 105 18.24 -21.60 -31.70
CA GLU A 105 18.07 -22.91 -32.33
C GLU A 105 18.70 -23.98 -31.42
N TRP A 106 17.95 -25.06 -31.15
CA TRP A 106 18.40 -26.23 -30.39
C TRP A 106 19.34 -27.10 -31.23
#